data_AF-A0A453PGV1-F1
#
_entry.id   AF-A0A453PGV1-F1
#
_cell.length_a   1.000
_cell.length_b   1.000
_cell.length_c   1.000
_cell.angle_alpha   90.00
_cell.angle_beta   90.00
_cell.angle_gamma   90.00
#
_symmetry.space_group_name_H-M   'P 1'
#
loop_
_entity.id
_entity.type
_entity.pdbx_description
1 polymer ?
#
loop_
_entity_poly.entity_id
_entity_poly.type
_entity_poly.pdbx_seq_one_letter_code
_entity_poly.pdbx_strand_id
1 'polypeptide(L)'
;MTMLKERVGQNDKKSLRMVDYSKYSRVRKSTLGIGGGGDLIAVIRASGSITRTRSGLSVSSSGIIAEQLIKKIRTVRESEKYKAVILRIDSPGGDALASDLMWREIRLLAESKPVVASMSDVAASGGYYMAMAAPVIVAEKLTLTGSIGVITGKFILQKLYERIDFNKEILSRGRYAELNAADQRPLRPDEAELFEKSAQNAYASFRDKAAMSRSMSIDQMETVAQGRVWSGQDAASRGLVDSLGGFSQALAIAKQRAKIPQDKKVRLVEISKASPTLPEILSGIGGSVLGVDRVVKGVLQDVTSLNGVQARMDGILFERLENMPGENQLFLLVKEITNYFG
;
A
#
# COMPACT_ATOMS: atom_id res chain seq x y z
N MET A 1 40.11 -2.12 10.26
CA MET A 1 39.81 -3.50 10.70
C MET A 1 40.30 -3.81 12.13
N THR A 2 41.40 -3.19 12.59
CA THR A 2 42.01 -3.42 13.91
C THR A 2 41.10 -3.03 15.09
N MET A 3 40.46 -1.85 15.05
CA MET A 3 39.52 -1.40 16.10
C MET A 3 38.29 -2.30 16.30
N LEU A 4 37.79 -2.91 15.22
CA LEU A 4 36.66 -3.85 15.30
C LEU A 4 37.08 -5.16 15.97
N LYS A 5 38.30 -5.66 15.69
CA LYS A 5 38.85 -6.87 16.33
C LYS A 5 39.00 -6.69 17.83
N GLU A 6 39.45 -5.51 18.25
CA GLU A 6 39.59 -5.12 19.65
C GLU A 6 38.24 -5.09 20.37
N ARG A 7 37.25 -4.42 19.77
CA ARG A 7 35.90 -4.34 20.36
C ARG A 7 35.17 -5.68 20.46
N VAL A 8 35.46 -6.65 19.59
CA VAL A 8 34.84 -7.98 19.63
C VAL A 8 35.71 -9.05 20.29
N GLY A 9 36.83 -8.67 20.92
CA GLY A 9 37.72 -9.60 21.63
C GLY A 9 38.43 -10.61 20.71
N GLN A 10 38.73 -10.24 19.47
CA GLN A 10 39.37 -11.08 18.45
C GLN A 10 40.71 -10.50 17.97
N ASN A 11 41.49 -9.95 18.90
CA ASN A 11 42.79 -9.31 18.60
C ASN A 11 43.79 -10.25 17.94
N ASP A 12 43.80 -11.51 18.38
CA ASP A 12 44.79 -12.49 17.93
C ASP A 12 44.42 -13.15 16.59
N LYS A 13 43.28 -12.78 15.99
CA LYS A 13 42.80 -13.40 14.74
C LYS A 13 43.27 -12.62 13.51
N LYS A 14 43.84 -13.35 12.53
CA LYS A 14 44.22 -12.81 11.21
C LYS A 14 43.05 -12.10 10.52
N SER A 15 41.82 -12.60 10.64
CA SER A 15 40.60 -11.96 10.13
C SER A 15 39.47 -11.99 11.17
N LEU A 16 38.54 -11.03 11.07
CA LEU A 16 37.34 -10.98 11.90
C LEU A 16 36.44 -12.18 11.58
N ARG A 17 35.97 -12.87 12.62
CA ARG A 17 34.95 -13.91 12.45
C ARG A 17 33.61 -13.25 12.17
N MET A 18 33.28 -13.12 10.88
CA MET A 18 31.97 -12.66 10.43
C MET A 18 31.04 -13.85 10.24
N VAL A 19 29.74 -13.61 10.41
CA VAL A 19 28.68 -14.57 10.10
C VAL A 19 27.76 -13.88 9.10
N ASP A 20 27.57 -14.50 7.94
CA ASP A 20 26.63 -13.98 6.97
C ASP A 20 25.22 -13.91 7.53
N TYR A 21 24.48 -12.86 7.16
CA TYR A 21 23.09 -12.70 7.58
C TYR A 21 22.24 -13.92 7.22
N SER A 22 22.47 -14.52 6.04
CA SER A 22 21.78 -15.75 5.60
C SER A 22 22.06 -16.97 6.47
N LYS A 23 23.24 -17.03 7.11
CA LYS A 23 23.60 -18.08 8.06
C LYS A 23 23.02 -17.78 9.44
N TYR A 24 23.05 -16.50 9.85
CA TYR A 24 22.48 -16.04 11.11
C TYR A 24 20.95 -16.22 11.16
N SER A 25 20.24 -15.86 10.09
CA SER A 25 18.77 -15.92 10.02
C SER A 25 18.19 -17.33 10.06
N ARG A 26 19.00 -18.35 9.73
CA ARG A 26 18.61 -19.77 9.77
C ARG A 26 18.68 -20.38 11.18
N VAL A 27 19.25 -19.70 12.16
CA VAL A 27 19.32 -20.19 13.54
C VAL A 27 17.90 -20.32 14.09
N ARG A 28 17.53 -21.54 14.52
CA ARG A 28 16.20 -21.79 15.09
C ARG A 28 16.07 -21.04 16.41
N LYS A 29 14.93 -20.36 16.59
CA LYS A 29 14.62 -19.60 17.82
C LYS A 29 14.70 -20.48 19.08
N SER A 30 14.39 -21.77 18.98
CA SER A 30 14.53 -22.73 20.08
C SER A 30 15.99 -22.92 20.52
N THR A 31 16.95 -22.88 19.61
CA THR A 31 18.39 -22.99 19.90
C THR A 31 18.93 -21.79 20.69
N LEU A 32 18.21 -20.66 20.64
CA LEU A 32 18.52 -19.45 21.40
C LEU A 32 17.78 -19.38 22.75
N GLY A 33 17.05 -20.43 23.15
CA GLY A 33 16.15 -20.39 24.30
C GLY A 33 14.93 -19.48 24.10
N ILE A 34 14.62 -19.08 22.85
CA ILE A 34 13.50 -18.21 22.48
C ILE A 34 12.28 -19.06 22.07
N GLY A 35 12.09 -20.23 22.67
CA GLY A 35 11.05 -21.19 22.33
C GLY A 35 10.26 -21.67 23.55
N GLY A 36 9.01 -21.21 23.69
CA GLY A 36 8.04 -21.71 24.68
C GLY A 36 7.54 -20.65 25.66
N GLY A 37 6.22 -20.65 25.95
CA GLY A 37 5.65 -19.98 27.14
C GLY A 37 5.29 -18.48 27.09
N GLY A 38 5.42 -17.79 25.96
CA GLY A 38 5.08 -16.36 25.85
C GLY A 38 3.70 -16.08 25.24
N ASP A 39 3.06 -15.00 25.68
CA ASP A 39 1.84 -14.46 25.05
C ASP A 39 2.10 -14.16 23.56
N LEU A 40 1.12 -14.50 22.71
CA LEU A 40 1.24 -14.27 21.27
C LEU A 40 0.64 -12.92 20.90
N ILE A 41 1.36 -12.16 20.09
CA ILE A 41 0.86 -10.95 19.43
C ILE A 41 0.90 -11.21 17.93
N ALA A 42 -0.26 -11.08 17.27
CA ALA A 42 -0.37 -11.23 15.83
C ALA A 42 0.16 -9.97 15.15
N VAL A 43 0.94 -10.14 14.09
CA VAL A 43 1.38 -9.05 13.21
C VAL A 43 0.76 -9.28 11.84
N ILE A 44 -0.17 -8.40 11.45
CA ILE A 44 -0.79 -8.43 10.12
C ILE A 44 -0.13 -7.33 9.30
N ARG A 45 0.60 -7.71 8.24
CA ARG A 45 1.19 -6.75 7.30
C ARG A 45 0.24 -6.47 6.14
N ALA A 46 0.06 -5.19 5.84
CA ALA A 46 -0.67 -4.69 4.69
C ALA A 46 0.26 -3.72 3.93
N SER A 47 0.90 -4.21 2.86
CA SER A 47 1.88 -3.45 2.08
C SER A 47 1.54 -3.44 0.59
N GLY A 48 1.70 -2.27 -0.04
CA GLY A 48 1.41 -2.00 -1.44
C GLY A 48 0.00 -1.47 -1.68
N SER A 49 -0.36 -1.32 -2.95
CA SER A 49 -1.68 -0.79 -3.37
C SER A 49 -2.82 -1.75 -3.02
N ILE A 50 -3.99 -1.20 -2.73
CA ILE A 50 -5.18 -1.95 -2.31
C ILE A 50 -6.05 -2.30 -3.53
N THR A 51 -6.35 -3.59 -3.70
CA THR A 51 -7.30 -4.11 -4.69
C THR A 51 -8.36 -5.01 -4.04
N ARG A 52 -9.52 -5.16 -4.68
CA ARG A 52 -10.59 -6.06 -4.21
C ARG A 52 -10.20 -7.53 -4.35
N THR A 53 -9.80 -7.91 -5.57
CA THR A 53 -9.49 -9.29 -5.97
C THR A 53 -8.15 -9.34 -6.70
N ARG A 54 -7.60 -10.56 -6.84
CA ARG A 54 -6.43 -10.78 -7.68
C ARG A 54 -6.85 -10.59 -9.14
N SER A 55 -6.27 -9.59 -9.82
CA SER A 55 -6.41 -9.47 -11.27
C SER A 55 -5.60 -10.58 -11.95
N GLY A 56 -6.23 -11.35 -12.84
CA GLY A 56 -5.55 -12.40 -13.61
C GLY A 56 -4.46 -11.88 -14.57
N LEU A 57 -4.47 -10.57 -14.86
CA LEU A 57 -3.50 -9.88 -15.72
C LEU A 57 -2.41 -9.15 -14.93
N SER A 58 -2.48 -9.11 -13.59
CA SER A 58 -1.45 -8.47 -12.76
C SER A 58 -0.29 -9.43 -12.52
N VAL A 59 0.74 -9.32 -13.36
CA VAL A 59 1.98 -10.12 -13.28
C VAL A 59 2.78 -9.81 -12.00
N SER A 60 2.52 -8.67 -11.35
CA SER A 60 3.13 -8.33 -10.06
C SER A 60 2.16 -8.59 -8.91
N SER A 61 2.57 -9.48 -8.00
CA SER A 61 1.82 -9.89 -6.80
C SER A 61 2.03 -8.96 -5.59
N SER A 62 2.50 -7.74 -5.82
CA SER A 62 2.93 -6.80 -4.77
C SER A 62 1.83 -5.81 -4.42
N GLY A 63 0.84 -6.26 -3.64
CA GLY A 63 -0.23 -5.39 -3.15
C GLY A 63 -1.11 -6.05 -2.10
N ILE A 64 -1.98 -5.25 -1.51
CA ILE A 64 -2.98 -5.70 -0.55
C ILE A 64 -4.20 -6.18 -1.34
N ILE A 65 -4.47 -7.48 -1.27
CA ILE A 65 -5.73 -8.06 -1.76
C ILE A 65 -6.70 -8.12 -0.59
N ALA A 66 -7.78 -7.33 -0.65
CA ALA A 66 -8.70 -7.17 0.48
C ALA A 66 -9.30 -8.49 0.95
N GLU A 67 -9.72 -9.37 0.05
CA GLU A 67 -10.26 -10.68 0.40
C GLU A 67 -9.27 -11.50 1.26
N GLN A 68 -7.99 -11.49 0.90
CA GLN A 68 -6.95 -12.21 1.63
C GLN A 68 -6.66 -11.57 2.99
N LEU A 69 -6.62 -10.24 3.06
CA LEU A 69 -6.40 -9.53 4.32
C LEU A 69 -7.58 -9.74 5.28
N ILE A 70 -8.81 -9.64 4.78
CA ILE A 70 -10.04 -9.89 5.55
C ILE A 70 -10.04 -11.31 6.10
N LYS A 71 -9.68 -12.32 5.31
CA LYS A 71 -9.56 -13.70 5.78
C LYS A 71 -8.56 -13.81 6.94
N LYS A 72 -7.39 -13.18 6.84
CA LYS A 72 -6.39 -13.14 7.92
C LYS A 72 -6.92 -12.46 9.18
N ILE A 73 -7.60 -11.32 9.03
CA ILE A 73 -8.22 -10.58 10.13
C ILE A 73 -9.23 -11.46 10.87
N ARG A 74 -10.11 -12.17 10.14
CA ARG A 74 -11.10 -13.09 10.72
C ARG A 74 -10.44 -14.25 11.47
N THR A 75 -9.42 -14.90 10.87
CA THR A 75 -8.66 -15.97 11.54
C THR A 75 -8.01 -15.49 12.85
N VAL A 76 -7.48 -14.27 12.88
CA VAL A 76 -6.90 -13.70 14.10
C VAL A 76 -7.98 -13.34 15.11
N ARG A 77 -9.12 -12.80 14.66
CA ARG A 77 -10.28 -12.44 15.50
C ARG A 77 -10.81 -13.66 16.25
N GLU A 78 -11.02 -14.76 15.55
CA GLU A 78 -11.58 -16.02 16.06
C GLU A 78 -10.59 -16.84 16.92
N SER A 79 -9.31 -16.48 16.92
CA SER A 79 -8.30 -17.22 17.68
C SER A 79 -8.03 -16.61 19.06
N GLU A 80 -8.33 -17.35 20.12
CA GLU A 80 -7.99 -17.01 21.52
C GLU A 80 -6.48 -17.01 21.83
N LYS A 81 -5.67 -17.51 20.91
CA LYS A 81 -4.21 -17.59 21.06
C LYS A 81 -3.54 -16.22 21.04
N TYR A 82 -4.10 -15.26 20.30
CA TYR A 82 -3.52 -13.92 20.14
C TYR A 82 -4.10 -12.95 21.15
N LYS A 83 -3.23 -12.37 21.99
CA LYS A 83 -3.60 -11.40 23.04
C LYS A 83 -3.73 -9.97 22.54
N ALA A 84 -3.05 -9.64 21.44
CA ALA A 84 -3.16 -8.36 20.74
C ALA A 84 -2.80 -8.53 19.27
N VAL A 85 -3.11 -7.49 18.48
CA VAL A 85 -2.79 -7.40 17.06
C VAL A 85 -2.09 -6.08 16.75
N ILE A 86 -1.02 -6.18 15.98
CA ILE A 86 -0.38 -5.03 15.34
C ILE A 86 -0.69 -5.10 13.84
N LEU A 87 -1.41 -4.11 13.34
CA LEU A 87 -1.67 -3.93 11.91
C LEU A 87 -0.57 -3.03 11.34
N ARG A 88 0.42 -3.63 10.67
CA ARG A 88 1.55 -2.90 10.07
C ARG A 88 1.18 -2.48 8.64
N ILE A 89 1.00 -1.18 8.44
CA ILE A 89 0.49 -0.61 7.18
C ILE A 89 1.61 0.11 6.45
N ASP A 90 1.74 -0.21 5.16
CA ASP A 90 2.65 0.43 4.23
C ASP A 90 2.00 0.55 2.85
N SER A 91 1.05 1.47 2.71
CA SER A 91 0.15 1.55 1.55
C SER A 91 -0.18 2.99 1.16
N PRO A 92 -0.11 3.32 -0.13
CA PRO A 92 -0.59 4.60 -0.67
C PRO A 92 -2.12 4.65 -0.80
N GLY A 93 -2.83 3.55 -0.53
CA GLY A 93 -4.27 3.41 -0.74
C GLY A 93 -4.61 2.55 -1.95
N GLY A 94 -5.79 2.80 -2.54
CA GLY A 94 -6.30 2.04 -3.68
C GLY A 94 -7.82 2.01 -3.68
N ASP A 95 -8.40 0.84 -3.95
CA ASP A 95 -9.84 0.70 -4.10
C ASP A 95 -10.61 1.09 -2.83
N ALA A 96 -11.58 2.01 -2.98
CA ALA A 96 -12.34 2.58 -1.87
C ALA A 96 -13.24 1.54 -1.17
N LEU A 97 -13.91 0.68 -1.94
CA LEU A 97 -14.77 -0.37 -1.39
C LEU A 97 -13.95 -1.43 -0.65
N ALA A 98 -12.82 -1.86 -1.23
CA ALA A 98 -11.86 -2.76 -0.59
C ALA A 98 -11.40 -2.20 0.75
N SER A 99 -11.06 -0.90 0.79
CA SER A 99 -10.64 -0.20 2.00
C SER A 99 -11.73 -0.19 3.07
N ASP A 100 -12.98 0.07 2.67
CA ASP A 100 -14.13 0.05 3.58
C ASP A 100 -14.45 -1.33 4.16
N LEU A 101 -14.39 -2.37 3.32
CA LEU A 101 -14.58 -3.75 3.77
C LEU A 101 -13.50 -4.18 4.78
N MET A 102 -12.24 -3.78 4.54
CA MET A 102 -11.15 -4.01 5.49
C MET A 102 -11.35 -3.21 6.79
N TRP A 103 -11.76 -1.94 6.71
CA TRP A 103 -12.08 -1.11 7.88
C TRP A 103 -13.12 -1.77 8.77
N ARG A 104 -14.21 -2.27 8.19
CA ARG A 104 -15.26 -2.97 8.93
C ARG A 104 -14.70 -4.18 9.69
N GLU A 105 -13.87 -5.01 9.04
CA GLU A 105 -13.32 -6.20 9.68
C GLU A 105 -12.27 -5.87 10.74
N ILE A 106 -11.49 -4.80 10.57
CA ILE A 106 -10.56 -4.30 11.59
C ILE A 106 -11.32 -3.76 12.80
N ARG A 107 -12.43 -3.04 12.60
CA ARG A 107 -13.33 -2.58 13.69
C ARG A 107 -13.87 -3.75 14.49
N LEU A 108 -14.40 -4.77 13.82
CA LEU A 108 -14.88 -6.00 14.47
C LEU A 108 -13.77 -6.76 15.20
N LEU A 109 -12.53 -6.72 14.70
CA LEU A 109 -11.37 -7.28 15.39
C LEU A 109 -11.04 -6.46 16.66
N ALA A 110 -11.11 -5.13 16.58
CA ALA A 110 -10.84 -4.24 17.70
C ALA A 110 -11.87 -4.35 18.84
N GLU A 111 -13.09 -4.79 18.53
CA GLU A 111 -14.12 -5.12 19.54
C GLU A 111 -13.78 -6.38 20.34
N SER A 112 -13.02 -7.34 19.76
CA SER A 112 -12.70 -8.59 20.46
C SER A 112 -11.33 -8.62 21.13
N LYS A 113 -10.36 -7.86 20.64
CA LYS A 113 -9.01 -7.78 21.23
C LYS A 113 -8.29 -6.48 20.89
N PRO A 114 -7.25 -6.09 21.67
CA PRO A 114 -6.47 -4.90 21.37
C PRO A 114 -5.86 -4.92 19.97
N VAL A 115 -6.13 -3.86 19.20
CA VAL A 115 -5.54 -3.61 17.88
C VAL A 115 -4.77 -2.29 17.91
N VAL A 116 -3.56 -2.29 17.39
CA VAL A 116 -2.73 -1.10 17.18
C VAL A 116 -2.34 -1.02 15.71
N ALA A 117 -2.71 0.06 15.04
CA ALA A 117 -2.18 0.37 13.71
C ALA A 117 -0.77 0.95 13.85
N SER A 118 0.16 0.41 13.08
CA SER A 118 1.54 0.90 12.98
C SER A 118 1.79 1.27 11.53
N MET A 119 1.89 2.55 11.25
CA MET A 119 2.23 3.05 9.93
C MET A 119 3.74 2.92 9.70
N SER A 120 4.13 2.49 8.49
CA SER A 120 5.52 2.43 8.04
C SER A 120 5.85 3.68 7.22
N ASP A 121 6.25 3.54 5.97
CA ASP A 121 6.74 4.65 5.16
C ASP A 121 5.55 5.44 4.64
N VAL A 122 4.50 4.73 4.19
CA VAL A 122 3.25 5.33 3.70
C VAL A 122 2.02 4.67 4.34
N ALA A 123 1.06 5.46 4.78
CA ALA A 123 -0.27 5.00 5.16
C ALA A 123 -1.29 6.08 4.82
N ALA A 124 -1.51 6.29 3.53
CA ALA A 124 -2.33 7.37 2.98
C ALA A 124 -3.60 6.83 2.29
N SER A 125 -4.64 7.64 2.17
CA SER A 125 -5.91 7.28 1.51
C SER A 125 -6.47 5.95 2.08
N GLY A 126 -6.66 4.91 1.28
CA GLY A 126 -7.07 3.57 1.75
C GLY A 126 -6.17 2.97 2.85
N GLY A 127 -4.88 3.34 2.89
CA GLY A 127 -3.96 2.98 3.99
C GLY A 127 -4.33 3.66 5.30
N TYR A 128 -4.65 4.96 5.28
CA TYR A 128 -5.18 5.68 6.43
C TYR A 128 -6.57 5.16 6.82
N TYR A 129 -7.39 4.79 5.82
CA TYR A 129 -8.69 4.18 6.00
C TYR A 129 -8.59 2.89 6.85
N MET A 130 -7.62 2.02 6.58
CA MET A 130 -7.37 0.86 7.45
C MET A 130 -6.87 1.29 8.85
N ALA A 131 -5.98 2.27 8.93
CA ALA A 131 -5.40 2.70 10.20
C ALA A 131 -6.45 3.28 11.15
N MET A 132 -7.35 4.12 10.65
CA MET A 132 -8.44 4.73 11.43
C MET A 132 -9.49 3.72 11.92
N ALA A 133 -9.44 2.47 11.45
CA ALA A 133 -10.26 1.40 12.02
C ALA A 133 -9.73 0.92 13.39
N ALA A 134 -8.43 1.10 13.66
CA ALA A 134 -7.81 0.69 14.90
C ALA A 134 -8.00 1.76 16.00
N PRO A 135 -8.16 1.34 17.28
CA PRO A 135 -8.27 2.28 18.40
C PRO A 135 -7.01 3.09 18.72
N VAL A 136 -5.84 2.67 18.20
CA VAL A 136 -4.58 3.43 18.32
C VAL A 136 -3.83 3.37 17.01
N ILE A 137 -3.32 4.53 16.61
CA ILE A 137 -2.48 4.73 15.44
C ILE A 137 -1.12 5.23 15.88
N VAL A 138 -0.08 4.53 15.46
CA VAL A 138 1.32 4.90 15.67
C VAL A 138 1.97 5.16 14.32
N ALA A 139 2.68 6.28 14.18
CA ALA A 139 3.40 6.62 12.95
C ALA A 139 4.81 7.13 13.26
N GLU A 140 5.77 6.88 12.37
CA GLU A 140 7.08 7.52 12.45
C GLU A 140 6.94 9.00 12.06
N LYS A 141 7.87 9.84 12.50
CA LYS A 141 7.83 11.29 12.23
C LYS A 141 7.72 11.61 10.73
N LEU A 142 8.39 10.80 9.89
CA LEU A 142 8.47 10.97 8.44
C LEU A 142 7.50 10.09 7.66
N THR A 143 6.64 9.30 8.33
CA THR A 143 5.57 8.56 7.65
C THR A 143 4.71 9.52 6.83
N LEU A 144 4.37 9.17 5.59
CA LEU A 144 3.38 9.91 4.81
C LEU A 144 1.98 9.34 5.04
N THR A 145 1.06 10.14 5.55
CA THR A 145 -0.29 9.71 5.91
C THR A 145 -1.34 10.77 5.60
N GLY A 146 -2.57 10.57 6.07
CA GLY A 146 -3.73 11.36 5.68
C GLY A 146 -4.19 10.97 4.28
N SER A 147 -4.20 11.94 3.37
CA SER A 147 -4.85 11.84 2.05
C SER A 147 -6.30 11.35 2.16
N ILE A 148 -7.02 11.95 3.11
CA ILE A 148 -8.45 11.69 3.32
C ILE A 148 -9.18 12.41 2.19
N GLY A 149 -9.40 11.68 1.10
CA GLY A 149 -9.91 12.20 -0.16
C GLY A 149 -10.29 11.06 -1.09
N VAL A 150 -11.08 11.39 -2.11
CA VAL A 150 -11.51 10.44 -3.15
C VAL A 150 -11.23 11.04 -4.51
N ILE A 151 -10.69 10.21 -5.39
CA ILE A 151 -10.46 10.51 -6.80
C ILE A 151 -11.25 9.47 -7.60
N THR A 152 -12.01 9.94 -8.60
CA THR A 152 -12.66 9.10 -9.60
C THR A 152 -12.45 9.73 -10.97
N GLY A 153 -12.41 8.92 -12.01
CA GLY A 153 -12.17 9.41 -13.36
C GLY A 153 -12.47 8.37 -14.42
N LYS A 154 -12.63 8.85 -15.65
CA LYS A 154 -12.84 8.03 -16.84
C LYS A 154 -11.98 8.56 -17.98
N PHE A 155 -11.36 7.67 -18.74
CA PHE A 155 -10.65 8.03 -19.96
C PHE A 155 -11.64 8.29 -21.09
N ILE A 156 -11.44 9.40 -21.80
CA ILE A 156 -12.17 9.73 -23.03
C ILE A 156 -11.20 9.53 -24.19
N LEU A 157 -11.47 8.51 -24.99
CA LEU A 157 -10.62 8.04 -26.08
C LEU A 157 -11.15 8.45 -27.46
N GLN A 158 -12.18 9.31 -27.52
CA GLN A 158 -12.79 9.79 -28.77
C GLN A 158 -11.74 10.17 -29.84
N LYS A 159 -10.84 11.10 -29.52
CA LYS A 159 -9.81 11.58 -30.46
C LYS A 159 -8.77 10.50 -30.83
N LEU A 160 -8.56 9.51 -29.98
CA LEU A 160 -7.69 8.38 -30.29
C LEU A 160 -8.35 7.50 -31.35
N TYR A 161 -9.62 7.14 -31.13
CA TYR A 161 -10.41 6.33 -32.05
C TYR A 161 -10.55 6.96 -33.43
N GLU A 162 -10.81 8.28 -33.49
CA GLU A 162 -10.86 9.05 -34.75
C GLU A 162 -9.54 8.97 -35.53
N ARG A 163 -8.38 8.96 -34.86
CA ARG A 163 -7.06 8.92 -35.53
C ARG A 163 -6.70 7.57 -36.11
N ILE A 164 -7.22 6.49 -35.54
CA ILE A 164 -6.92 5.11 -35.96
C ILE A 164 -8.07 4.49 -36.77
N ASP A 165 -9.07 5.30 -37.13
CA ASP A 165 -10.29 4.87 -37.82
C ASP A 165 -10.99 3.69 -37.13
N PHE A 166 -10.96 3.70 -35.79
CA PHE A 166 -11.60 2.67 -34.98
C PHE A 166 -13.01 3.12 -34.56
N ASN A 167 -14.02 2.51 -35.16
CA ASN A 167 -15.41 2.83 -34.87
C ASN A 167 -15.96 1.91 -33.78
N LYS A 168 -16.34 2.51 -32.63
CA LYS A 168 -16.92 1.80 -31.49
C LYS A 168 -18.40 2.13 -31.36
N GLU A 169 -19.25 1.18 -31.73
CA GLU A 169 -20.69 1.24 -31.48
C GLU A 169 -21.06 0.48 -30.21
N ILE A 170 -21.95 1.04 -29.40
CA ILE A 170 -22.46 0.39 -28.18
C ILE A 170 -23.97 0.30 -28.30
N LEU A 171 -24.48 -0.93 -28.29
CA LEU A 171 -25.91 -1.19 -28.12
C LEU A 171 -26.18 -1.43 -26.64
N SER A 172 -26.96 -0.54 -26.03
CA SER A 172 -27.24 -0.58 -24.60
C SER A 172 -28.74 -0.41 -24.32
N ARG A 173 -29.20 -0.96 -23.20
CA ARG A 173 -30.57 -0.78 -22.71
C ARG A 173 -30.52 -0.21 -21.30
N GLY A 174 -31.04 1.01 -21.15
CA GLY A 174 -31.15 1.71 -19.87
C GLY A 174 -30.31 2.99 -19.84
N ARG A 175 -30.85 4.00 -19.13
CA ARG A 175 -30.33 5.38 -19.13
C ARG A 175 -28.85 5.52 -18.75
N TYR A 176 -28.33 4.65 -17.89
CA TYR A 176 -26.94 4.71 -17.39
C TYR A 176 -26.11 3.47 -17.77
N ALA A 177 -26.60 2.63 -18.68
CA ALA A 177 -25.94 1.37 -19.05
C ALA A 177 -24.54 1.59 -19.65
N GLU A 178 -24.29 2.77 -20.24
CA GLU A 178 -23.04 3.12 -20.90
C GLU A 178 -22.02 3.80 -20.00
N LEU A 179 -22.38 4.11 -18.74
CA LEU A 179 -21.62 5.00 -17.87
C LEU A 179 -20.14 4.62 -17.78
N ASN A 180 -19.85 3.32 -17.68
CA ASN A 180 -18.48 2.78 -17.62
C ASN A 180 -17.95 2.28 -18.97
N ALA A 181 -18.81 2.08 -19.98
CA ALA A 181 -18.44 1.47 -21.26
C ALA A 181 -18.13 2.49 -22.37
N ALA A 182 -18.78 3.66 -22.34
CA ALA A 182 -18.66 4.68 -23.38
C ALA A 182 -17.44 5.59 -23.20
N ASP A 183 -16.25 5.12 -23.58
CA ASP A 183 -15.01 5.91 -23.64
C ASP A 183 -14.87 6.71 -24.95
N GLN A 184 -15.69 6.44 -25.96
CA GLN A 184 -15.71 7.16 -27.24
C GLN A 184 -16.36 8.55 -27.17
N ARG A 185 -16.87 8.98 -26.01
CA ARG A 185 -17.48 10.30 -25.79
C ARG A 185 -17.31 10.76 -24.33
N PRO A 186 -17.45 12.06 -24.05
CA PRO A 186 -17.60 12.55 -22.67
C PRO A 186 -18.84 11.99 -21.97
N LEU A 187 -18.87 12.11 -20.64
CA LEU A 187 -20.07 11.87 -19.85
C LEU A 187 -21.17 12.83 -20.29
N ARG A 188 -22.40 12.31 -20.44
CA ARG A 188 -23.58 13.18 -20.58
C ARG A 188 -23.76 14.00 -19.28
N PRO A 189 -24.49 15.13 -19.32
CA PRO A 189 -24.71 15.94 -18.12
C PRO A 189 -25.28 15.15 -16.92
N ASP A 190 -26.22 14.23 -17.18
CA ASP A 190 -26.82 13.38 -16.14
C ASP A 190 -25.87 12.28 -15.62
N GLU A 191 -25.05 11.72 -16.51
CA GLU A 191 -23.96 10.81 -16.14
C GLU A 191 -22.90 11.52 -15.28
N ALA A 192 -22.56 12.77 -15.62
CA ALA A 192 -21.58 13.59 -14.91
C ALA A 192 -22.07 13.93 -13.50
N GLU A 193 -23.32 14.37 -13.34
CA GLU A 193 -23.94 14.62 -12.04
C GLU A 193 -23.93 13.35 -11.16
N LEU A 194 -24.27 12.21 -11.73
CA LEU A 194 -24.21 10.93 -11.01
C LEU A 194 -22.78 10.57 -10.56
N PHE A 195 -21.79 10.82 -11.42
CA PHE A 195 -20.38 10.56 -11.13
C PHE A 195 -19.87 11.47 -10.00
N GLU A 196 -20.19 12.75 -10.06
CA GLU A 196 -19.85 13.74 -9.02
C GLU A 196 -20.50 13.38 -7.69
N LYS A 197 -21.81 13.10 -7.69
CA LYS A 197 -22.54 12.71 -6.48
C LYS A 197 -21.97 11.44 -5.85
N SER A 198 -21.56 10.47 -6.66
CA SER A 198 -20.88 9.26 -6.19
C SER A 198 -19.56 9.59 -5.49
N ALA A 199 -18.74 10.48 -6.07
CA ALA A 199 -17.48 10.92 -5.47
C ALA A 199 -17.70 11.68 -4.16
N GLN A 200 -18.68 12.60 -4.12
CA GLN A 200 -19.05 13.35 -2.92
C GLN A 200 -19.52 12.41 -1.79
N ASN A 201 -20.36 11.42 -2.10
CA ASN A 201 -20.82 10.42 -1.13
C ASN A 201 -19.66 9.59 -0.57
N ALA A 202 -18.74 9.16 -1.44
CA ALA A 202 -17.55 8.41 -1.02
C ALA A 202 -16.63 9.26 -0.12
N TYR A 203 -16.43 10.54 -0.47
CA TYR A 203 -15.66 11.48 0.34
C TYR A 203 -16.29 11.70 1.71
N ALA A 204 -17.60 12.00 1.76
CA ALA A 204 -18.34 12.18 3.00
C ALA A 204 -18.22 10.93 3.89
N SER A 205 -18.44 9.74 3.35
CA SER A 205 -18.28 8.48 4.09
C SER A 205 -16.87 8.31 4.69
N PHE A 206 -15.82 8.63 3.93
CA PHE A 206 -14.44 8.54 4.42
C PHE A 206 -14.19 9.58 5.52
N ARG A 207 -14.49 10.86 5.25
CA ARG A 207 -14.31 11.96 6.20
C ARG A 207 -15.07 11.70 7.50
N ASP A 208 -16.33 11.29 7.43
CA ASP A 208 -17.18 11.11 8.60
C ASP A 208 -16.68 9.93 9.47
N LYS A 209 -16.21 8.84 8.85
CA LYS A 209 -15.55 7.74 9.57
C LYS A 209 -14.22 8.17 10.18
N ALA A 210 -13.45 9.00 9.50
CA ALA A 210 -12.22 9.57 10.07
C ALA A 210 -12.55 10.46 11.26
N ALA A 211 -13.53 11.35 11.14
CA ALA A 211 -13.99 12.24 12.21
C ALA A 211 -14.45 11.43 13.44
N MET A 212 -15.29 10.41 13.21
CA MET A 212 -15.74 9.47 14.24
C MET A 212 -14.56 8.76 14.93
N SER A 213 -13.62 8.20 14.16
CA SER A 213 -12.47 7.48 14.70
C SER A 213 -11.57 8.37 15.55
N ARG A 214 -11.38 9.62 15.12
CA ARG A 214 -10.49 10.58 15.79
C ARG A 214 -11.20 11.44 16.85
N SER A 215 -12.47 11.17 17.12
CA SER A 215 -13.31 11.95 18.05
C SER A 215 -13.30 13.45 17.73
N MET A 216 -13.35 13.77 16.44
CA MET A 216 -13.39 15.13 15.91
C MET A 216 -14.78 15.43 15.35
N SER A 217 -15.17 16.71 15.35
CA SER A 217 -16.30 17.16 14.54
C SER A 217 -15.98 17.00 13.05
N ILE A 218 -17.04 16.91 12.23
CA ILE A 218 -16.90 16.88 10.78
C ILE A 218 -16.14 18.11 10.27
N ASP A 219 -16.45 19.30 10.79
CA ASP A 219 -15.79 20.54 10.37
C ASP A 219 -14.29 20.55 10.70
N GLN A 220 -13.91 20.06 11.89
CA GLN A 220 -12.50 19.91 12.24
C GLN A 220 -11.79 18.93 11.30
N MET A 221 -12.42 17.79 11.02
CA MET A 221 -11.87 16.80 10.09
C MET A 221 -11.73 17.37 8.68
N GLU A 222 -12.69 18.16 8.21
CA GLU A 222 -12.65 18.84 6.91
C GLU A 222 -11.40 19.72 6.76
N THR A 223 -10.97 20.42 7.81
CA THR A 223 -9.77 21.28 7.76
C THR A 223 -8.46 20.52 7.53
N VAL A 224 -8.42 19.24 7.88
CA VAL A 224 -7.24 18.36 7.76
C VAL A 224 -7.40 17.27 6.70
N ALA A 225 -8.58 17.16 6.08
CA ALA A 225 -8.90 16.23 5.01
C ALA A 225 -8.62 16.85 3.61
N GLN A 226 -9.57 16.76 2.68
CA GLN A 226 -9.48 17.32 1.32
C GLN A 226 -8.30 16.77 0.50
N GLY A 227 -7.97 15.50 0.72
CA GLY A 227 -6.90 14.81 0.00
C GLY A 227 -5.47 15.19 0.41
N ARG A 228 -5.30 16.09 1.39
CA ARG A 228 -3.98 16.56 1.84
C ARG A 228 -3.17 15.45 2.48
N VAL A 229 -1.90 15.35 2.10
CA VAL A 229 -0.92 14.44 2.71
C VAL A 229 -0.22 15.14 3.86
N TRP A 230 -0.01 14.41 4.95
CA TRP A 230 0.68 14.90 6.15
C TRP A 230 1.88 14.02 6.47
N SER A 231 2.96 14.62 6.98
CA SER A 231 3.98 13.85 7.68
C SER A 231 3.41 13.25 8.96
N GLY A 232 3.99 12.19 9.50
CA GLY A 232 3.53 11.60 10.76
C GLY A 232 3.61 12.58 11.92
N GLN A 233 4.62 13.45 11.92
CA GLN A 233 4.75 14.57 12.87
C GLN A 233 3.58 15.56 12.77
N ASP A 234 3.20 15.97 11.56
CA ASP A 234 2.07 16.89 11.35
C ASP A 234 0.75 16.20 11.66
N ALA A 235 0.59 14.94 11.25
CA ALA A 235 -0.58 14.12 11.51
C ALA A 235 -0.83 13.96 13.02
N ALA A 236 0.22 13.76 13.82
CA ALA A 236 0.11 13.73 15.28
C ALA A 236 -0.34 15.09 15.85
N SER A 237 0.24 16.20 15.39
CA SER A 237 -0.15 17.55 15.82
C SER A 237 -1.61 17.90 15.47
N ARG A 238 -2.15 17.24 14.43
CA ARG A 238 -3.52 17.39 13.93
C ARG A 238 -4.49 16.36 14.49
N GLY A 239 -4.03 15.46 15.37
CA GLY A 239 -4.83 14.42 15.97
C GLY A 239 -5.24 13.28 15.02
N LEU A 240 -4.60 13.15 13.85
CA LEU A 240 -4.79 12.03 12.92
C LEU A 240 -4.02 10.77 13.37
N VAL A 241 -3.01 10.93 14.23
CA VAL A 241 -2.18 9.86 14.80
C VAL A 241 -2.12 10.04 16.33
N ASP A 242 -2.10 8.95 17.08
CA ASP A 242 -2.09 8.99 18.55
C ASP A 242 -0.68 9.07 19.15
N SER A 243 0.31 8.46 18.50
CA SER A 243 1.67 8.38 19.04
C SER A 243 2.72 8.37 17.94
N LEU A 244 3.82 9.08 18.17
CA LEU A 244 4.98 9.04 17.30
C LEU A 244 5.89 7.88 17.68
N GLY A 245 6.30 7.10 16.68
CA GLY A 245 7.28 6.03 16.81
C GLY A 245 7.08 4.91 15.80
N GLY A 246 7.92 3.90 15.91
CA GLY A 246 7.90 2.76 15.00
C GLY A 246 7.16 1.54 15.52
N PHE A 247 7.56 0.38 14.98
CA PHE A 247 7.03 -0.92 15.38
C PHE A 247 7.23 -1.21 16.88
N SER A 248 8.35 -0.79 17.47
CA SER A 248 8.63 -0.97 18.90
C SER A 248 7.63 -0.23 19.78
N GLN A 249 7.22 0.99 19.39
CA GLN A 249 6.21 1.77 20.10
C GLN A 249 4.83 1.11 19.97
N ALA A 250 4.46 0.67 18.76
CA ALA A 250 3.23 -0.09 18.55
C ALA A 250 3.19 -1.38 19.39
N LEU A 251 4.32 -2.07 19.53
CA LEU A 251 4.44 -3.26 20.37
C LEU A 251 4.27 -2.94 21.86
N ALA A 252 4.88 -1.87 22.35
CA ALA A 252 4.74 -1.45 23.74
C ALA A 252 3.27 -1.14 24.08
N ILE A 253 2.58 -0.41 23.19
CA ILE A 253 1.15 -0.09 23.33
C ILE A 253 0.29 -1.35 23.24
N ALA A 254 0.58 -2.27 22.32
CA ALA A 254 -0.13 -3.53 22.20
C ALA A 254 -0.01 -4.37 23.48
N LYS A 255 1.19 -4.45 24.06
CA LYS A 255 1.44 -5.12 25.35
C LYS A 255 0.66 -4.45 26.49
N GLN A 256 0.69 -3.13 26.58
CA GLN A 256 -0.04 -2.37 27.59
C GLN A 256 -1.54 -2.65 27.51
N ARG A 257 -2.14 -2.57 26.31
CA ARG A 257 -3.58 -2.81 26.12
C ARG A 257 -3.98 -4.28 26.34
N ALA A 258 -3.07 -5.22 26.10
CA ALA A 258 -3.27 -6.63 26.43
C ALA A 258 -2.93 -6.99 27.88
N LYS A 259 -2.59 -6.01 28.73
CA LYS A 259 -2.18 -6.22 30.14
C LYS A 259 -0.97 -7.15 30.29
N ILE A 260 -0.04 -7.10 29.33
CA ILE A 260 1.22 -7.85 29.34
C ILE A 260 2.33 -6.94 29.91
N PRO A 261 3.07 -7.35 30.94
CA PRO A 261 4.19 -6.56 31.48
C PRO A 261 5.24 -6.20 30.41
N GLN A 262 5.80 -4.98 30.48
CA GLN A 262 6.66 -4.43 29.43
C GLN A 262 8.02 -5.14 29.32
N ASP A 263 8.50 -5.74 30.39
CA ASP A 263 9.69 -6.59 30.47
C ASP A 263 9.44 -8.03 30.01
N LYS A 264 8.19 -8.52 30.08
CA LYS A 264 7.83 -9.89 29.65
C LYS A 264 8.07 -10.10 28.15
N LYS A 265 8.80 -11.15 27.80
CA LYS A 265 9.01 -11.54 26.40
C LYS A 265 7.70 -12.05 25.79
N VAL A 266 7.38 -11.55 24.59
CA VAL A 266 6.22 -11.97 23.79
C VAL A 266 6.68 -12.61 22.49
N ARG A 267 5.82 -13.45 21.90
CA ARG A 267 6.08 -14.04 20.59
C ARG A 267 5.28 -13.31 19.53
N LEU A 268 5.99 -12.66 18.62
CA LEU A 268 5.40 -12.05 17.43
C LEU A 268 5.15 -13.13 16.40
N VAL A 269 3.89 -13.30 16.00
CA VAL A 269 3.47 -14.22 14.97
C VAL A 269 3.04 -13.41 13.77
N GLU A 270 3.88 -13.40 12.74
CA GLU A 270 3.52 -12.78 11.48
C GLU A 270 2.46 -13.64 10.78
N ILE A 271 1.33 -13.03 10.46
CA ILE A 271 0.24 -13.67 9.73
C ILE A 271 0.60 -13.57 8.23
N SER A 272 1.63 -14.32 7.87
CA SER A 272 2.09 -14.51 6.50
C SER A 272 1.01 -15.17 5.66
N LYS A 273 1.18 -15.16 4.33
CA LYS A 273 0.25 -15.74 3.33
C LYS A 273 -0.39 -17.04 3.83
N ALA A 274 -1.66 -17.27 3.47
CA ALA A 274 -2.20 -18.63 3.47
C ALA A 274 -1.12 -19.53 2.88
N SER A 275 -0.71 -20.57 3.62
CA SER A 275 0.33 -21.49 3.18
C SER A 275 0.04 -21.84 1.71
N PRO A 276 1.00 -21.70 0.79
CA PRO A 276 0.75 -22.05 -0.60
C PRO A 276 0.23 -23.48 -0.62
N THR A 277 -0.88 -23.70 -1.32
CA THR A 277 -1.46 -25.03 -1.39
C THR A 277 -0.48 -25.94 -2.16
N LEU A 278 -0.49 -27.25 -1.89
CA LEU A 278 0.36 -28.23 -2.60
C LEU A 278 0.32 -28.05 -4.14
N PRO A 279 -0.82 -27.71 -4.79
CA PRO A 279 -0.87 -27.36 -6.20
C PRO A 279 -0.01 -26.15 -6.60
N GLU A 280 0.04 -25.08 -5.81
CA GLU A 280 0.89 -23.90 -6.09
C GLU A 280 2.38 -24.28 -6.02
N ILE A 281 2.77 -25.14 -5.08
CA ILE A 281 4.14 -25.65 -4.94
C ILE A 281 4.53 -26.53 -6.14
N LEU A 282 3.65 -27.46 -6.54
CA LEU A 282 3.88 -28.35 -7.68
C LEU A 282 3.94 -27.59 -9.01
N SER A 283 3.10 -26.56 -9.19
CA SER A 283 3.17 -25.68 -10.36
C SER A 283 4.44 -24.83 -10.42
N GLY A 284 5.04 -24.50 -9.27
CA GLY A 284 6.29 -23.75 -9.20
C GLY A 284 7.53 -24.59 -9.54
N ILE A 285 7.47 -25.91 -9.34
CA ILE A 285 8.60 -26.82 -9.62
C ILE A 285 8.64 -27.20 -11.11
N GLY A 286 7.50 -27.25 -11.80
CA GLY A 286 7.40 -27.62 -13.22
C GLY A 286 7.87 -26.58 -14.23
N GLY A 287 8.09 -25.32 -13.83
CA GLY A 287 8.53 -24.23 -14.72
C GLY A 287 10.03 -23.91 -14.72
N SER A 288 10.81 -24.64 -13.92
CA SER A 288 12.14 -24.20 -13.45
C SER A 288 13.30 -24.32 -14.44
N VAL A 289 13.09 -24.82 -15.67
CA VAL A 289 14.21 -25.06 -16.61
C VAL A 289 14.23 -24.10 -17.81
N LEU A 290 13.14 -23.37 -18.12
CA LEU A 290 13.06 -22.58 -19.36
C LEU A 290 12.84 -21.06 -19.17
N GLY A 291 12.78 -20.54 -17.94
CA GLY A 291 12.41 -19.14 -17.67
C GLY A 291 13.52 -18.21 -17.17
N VAL A 292 14.68 -18.73 -16.76
CA VAL A 292 15.70 -17.93 -16.04
C VAL A 292 16.38 -16.89 -16.94
N ASP A 293 16.52 -17.20 -18.24
CA ASP A 293 17.22 -16.32 -19.19
C ASP A 293 16.44 -15.04 -19.57
N ARG A 294 15.10 -15.06 -19.48
CA ARG A 294 14.27 -13.88 -19.81
C ARG A 294 14.15 -12.89 -18.65
N VAL A 295 14.12 -13.39 -17.41
CA VAL A 295 13.97 -12.53 -16.22
C VAL A 295 15.25 -11.75 -15.95
N VAL A 296 16.42 -12.37 -16.15
CA VAL A 296 17.72 -11.70 -15.96
C VAL A 296 17.98 -10.65 -17.04
N LYS A 297 17.57 -10.89 -18.30
CA LYS A 297 17.68 -9.89 -19.38
C LYS A 297 16.75 -8.68 -19.21
N GLY A 298 15.54 -8.86 -18.67
CA GLY A 298 14.62 -7.75 -18.41
C GLY A 298 15.13 -6.80 -17.33
N VAL A 299 15.70 -7.35 -16.24
CA VAL A 299 16.24 -6.55 -15.13
C VAL A 299 17.53 -5.82 -15.53
N LEU A 300 18.33 -6.36 -16.46
CA LEU A 300 19.55 -5.71 -16.96
C LEU A 300 19.30 -4.57 -17.95
N GLN A 301 18.14 -4.53 -18.62
CA GLN A 301 17.77 -3.41 -19.49
C GLN A 301 17.18 -2.20 -18.73
N ASP A 302 16.57 -2.41 -17.56
CA ASP A 302 16.06 -1.32 -16.73
C ASP A 302 17.15 -0.59 -15.94
N VAL A 303 18.31 -1.24 -15.72
CA VAL A 303 19.46 -0.62 -15.02
C VAL A 303 20.34 0.22 -15.95
N THR A 304 20.29 -0.01 -17.26
CA THR A 304 21.12 0.73 -18.25
C THR A 304 20.43 1.96 -18.85
N SER A 305 19.18 2.27 -18.49
CA SER A 305 18.44 3.43 -18.99
C SER A 305 18.31 4.61 -18.00
N LEU A 306 19.04 4.58 -16.89
CA LEU A 306 19.13 5.72 -15.97
C LEU A 306 20.19 6.73 -16.45
N ASN A 307 19.86 7.47 -17.52
CA ASN A 307 20.48 8.78 -17.73
C ASN A 307 19.90 9.75 -16.68
N GLY A 308 20.80 10.34 -15.92
CA GLY A 308 20.53 11.01 -14.65
C GLY A 308 19.52 12.16 -14.75
N VAL A 309 18.69 12.25 -13.72
CA VAL A 309 17.94 13.47 -13.40
C VAL A 309 18.58 14.08 -12.17
N GLN A 310 19.34 15.15 -12.40
CA GLN A 310 19.86 16.02 -11.36
C GLN A 310 18.74 16.99 -10.95
N ALA A 311 18.28 16.92 -9.71
CA ALA A 311 17.28 17.85 -9.21
C ALA A 311 17.95 19.19 -8.88
N ARG A 312 17.54 20.25 -9.57
CA ARG A 312 17.68 21.64 -9.08
C ARG A 312 16.30 22.14 -8.71
N MET A 313 16.24 22.81 -7.57
CA MET A 313 15.04 23.30 -6.91
C MET A 313 15.04 24.81 -7.06
N ASP A 314 14.02 25.37 -7.72
CA ASP A 314 13.59 26.76 -7.56
C ASP A 314 12.20 26.98 -8.15
N GLY A 315 11.37 27.72 -7.42
CA GLY A 315 10.35 28.61 -7.99
C GLY A 315 9.02 27.99 -8.42
N ILE A 316 8.01 28.15 -7.58
CA ILE A 316 6.59 28.08 -7.94
C ILE A 316 6.29 29.19 -8.96
N LEU A 317 5.81 28.84 -10.16
CA LEU A 317 4.85 29.66 -10.91
C LEU A 317 4.11 28.80 -11.95
N PHE A 318 2.80 28.66 -11.78
CA PHE A 318 1.92 28.20 -12.84
C PHE A 318 1.69 29.39 -13.77
N GLU A 319 2.27 29.35 -14.97
CA GLU A 319 1.91 30.28 -16.03
C GLU A 319 1.37 29.54 -17.25
N ARG A 320 0.25 30.05 -17.74
CA ARG A 320 -0.57 29.54 -18.82
C ARG A 320 0.23 29.69 -20.13
N LEU A 321 0.64 28.60 -20.77
CA LEU A 321 1.33 28.67 -22.07
C LEU A 321 0.32 28.82 -23.22
N GLU A 322 0.00 30.06 -23.55
CA GLU A 322 -0.40 30.44 -24.90
C GLU A 322 0.86 30.66 -25.75
N ASN A 323 0.88 30.08 -26.95
CA ASN A 323 1.81 30.29 -28.07
C ASN A 323 3.28 29.86 -27.93
N MET A 324 3.63 28.76 -28.62
CA MET A 324 4.84 28.70 -29.48
C MET A 324 4.65 27.74 -30.68
N PRO A 325 5.22 28.06 -31.85
CA PRO A 325 5.17 27.28 -33.09
C PRO A 325 6.34 26.30 -33.21
N GLY A 326 6.17 25.20 -33.96
CA GLY A 326 7.29 24.40 -34.47
C GLY A 326 7.23 22.90 -34.16
N GLU A 327 6.78 22.14 -35.16
CA GLU A 327 7.14 20.75 -35.51
C GLU A 327 7.12 19.66 -34.42
N ASN A 328 6.03 18.88 -34.46
CA ASN A 328 5.81 17.67 -33.68
C ASN A 328 6.84 16.56 -34.02
N GLN A 329 7.71 16.23 -33.06
CA GLN A 329 8.61 15.07 -33.13
C GLN A 329 7.88 13.72 -33.28
N LEU A 330 6.58 13.68 -33.02
CA LEU A 330 5.72 12.52 -33.28
C LEU A 330 5.57 12.21 -34.78
N PHE A 331 5.68 13.22 -35.65
CA PHE A 331 5.51 13.07 -37.10
C PHE A 331 6.75 12.45 -37.76
N LEU A 332 7.94 12.66 -37.19
CA LEU A 332 9.18 12.02 -37.65
C LEU A 332 9.21 10.52 -37.31
N LEU A 333 8.69 10.15 -36.13
CA LEU A 333 8.64 8.76 -35.68
C LEU A 333 7.71 7.89 -36.56
N VAL A 334 6.60 8.46 -37.04
CA VAL A 334 5.68 7.76 -37.95
C VAL A 334 6.31 7.58 -39.34
N LYS A 335 7.09 8.55 -39.81
CA LYS A 335 7.74 8.48 -41.12
C LYS A 335 8.86 7.44 -41.18
N GLU A 336 9.58 7.21 -40.08
CA GLU A 336 10.59 6.14 -39.99
C GLU A 336 9.97 4.74 -39.94
N ILE A 337 8.82 4.55 -39.30
CA ILE A 337 8.14 3.25 -39.22
C ILE A 337 7.53 2.85 -40.57
N THR A 338 7.10 3.82 -41.38
CA THR A 338 6.47 3.53 -42.69
C THR A 338 7.49 3.14 -43.76
N ASN A 339 8.76 3.56 -43.64
CA ASN A 339 9.83 3.21 -44.58
C ASN A 339 10.50 1.86 -44.28
N TYR A 340 10.15 1.18 -43.19
CA TYR A 340 10.72 -0.12 -42.82
C TYR A 340 9.90 -1.33 -43.30
N PHE A 341 8.74 -1.09 -43.93
CA PHE A 341 7.83 -2.12 -44.45
C PHE A 341 7.39 -1.88 -45.91
N GLY A 342 8.19 -1.15 -46.70
CA GLY A 342 8.00 -0.95 -48.13
C GLY A 342 8.96 -1.78 -48.98
#